data_AF-A0A6A6MD31-F1
#
_entry.id   AF-A0A6A6MD31-F1
#
_cell.length_a   1.000
_cell.length_b   1.000
_cell.length_c   1.000
_cell.angle_alpha   90.00
_cell.angle_beta   90.00
_cell.angle_gamma   90.00
#
_symmetry.space_group_name_H-M   'P 1'
#
loop_
_entity.id
_entity.type
_entity.pdbx_description
1 polymer ?
#
loop_
_entity_poly.entity_id
_entity_poly.type
_entity_poly.pdbx_seq_one_letter_code
_entity_poly.pdbx_strand_id
1 'polypeptide(L)'
;MPSLPKSPPSPPSLLHHDNSDAERRLREAEERLREAIEELQRRQRRASLGGPYPLVITRLMNLVWLTLLAIFARVSFSPTVSGILAGSVAGLSVLALDDSNRRRTLALYLLARVAQCAYNSAKSKNRFHLWGSHWRHGDSLLFAFACAQVMYAFLMRPESLPKAYRDFIQKTGPVALPVYKAVRDSCRAGPVDVASLSAYLSSRGKLSSVKLEEFPSIIPCSVIHPDTIHV
;
A
#
# COMPACT_ATOMS: atom_id res chain seq x y z
N MET A 1 -0.42 -62.83 -7.89
CA MET A 1 -0.76 -61.52 -7.27
C MET A 1 0.24 -60.49 -7.77
N PRO A 2 -0.07 -59.70 -8.80
CA PRO A 2 0.83 -58.61 -9.23
C PRO A 2 0.71 -57.42 -8.26
N SER A 3 1.85 -56.99 -7.72
CA SER A 3 2.01 -55.86 -6.80
C SER A 3 1.81 -54.51 -7.51
N LEU A 4 1.04 -53.62 -6.88
CA LEU A 4 0.81 -52.21 -7.29
C LEU A 4 2.13 -51.42 -7.41
N PRO A 5 2.23 -50.45 -8.36
CA PRO A 5 3.40 -49.59 -8.49
C PRO A 5 3.45 -48.51 -7.40
N LYS A 6 4.67 -48.23 -6.91
CA LYS A 6 4.99 -47.17 -5.93
C LYS A 6 4.69 -45.78 -6.51
N SER A 7 4.09 -44.91 -5.69
CA SER A 7 3.88 -43.50 -5.99
C SER A 7 5.20 -42.69 -6.00
N PRO A 8 5.31 -41.63 -6.82
CA PRO A 8 6.51 -40.80 -6.90
C PRO A 8 6.65 -39.83 -5.71
N PRO A 9 7.88 -39.41 -5.36
CA PRO A 9 8.15 -38.52 -4.24
C PRO A 9 7.68 -37.09 -4.50
N SER A 10 7.11 -36.47 -3.46
CA SER A 10 6.67 -35.07 -3.44
C SER A 10 7.85 -34.07 -3.51
N PRO A 11 7.71 -32.93 -4.21
CA PRO A 11 8.78 -31.94 -4.35
C PRO A 11 9.06 -31.16 -3.05
N PRO A 12 10.30 -30.64 -2.86
CA PRO A 12 10.70 -29.97 -1.63
C PRO A 12 10.12 -28.56 -1.47
N SER A 13 9.86 -28.19 -0.21
CA SER A 13 9.21 -26.98 0.26
C SER A 13 10.02 -25.69 0.04
N LEU A 14 9.66 -24.92 -1.00
CA LEU A 14 10.29 -23.65 -1.42
C LEU A 14 10.17 -22.48 -0.41
N LEU A 15 9.33 -22.57 0.63
CA LEU A 15 9.11 -21.48 1.61
C LEU A 15 10.11 -21.46 2.77
N HIS A 16 10.80 -22.57 3.05
CA HIS A 16 11.72 -22.64 4.19
C HIS A 16 13.09 -22.01 3.87
N HIS A 17 13.45 -21.99 2.59
CA HIS A 17 14.72 -21.42 2.09
C HIS A 17 14.73 -19.89 2.20
N ASP A 18 13.59 -19.25 1.89
CA ASP A 18 13.47 -17.79 1.87
C ASP A 18 13.54 -17.19 3.29
N ASN A 19 12.97 -17.90 4.30
CA ASN A 19 13.11 -17.50 5.70
C ASN A 19 14.54 -17.66 6.23
N SER A 20 15.25 -18.74 5.83
CA SER A 20 16.65 -18.91 6.21
C SER A 20 17.57 -17.87 5.58
N ASP A 21 17.30 -17.45 4.34
CA ASP A 21 18.06 -16.40 3.66
C ASP A 21 17.80 -15.02 4.28
N ALA A 22 16.55 -14.73 4.66
CA ALA A 22 16.19 -13.50 5.36
C ALA A 22 16.85 -13.42 6.76
N GLU A 23 16.82 -14.51 7.53
CA GLU A 23 17.47 -14.60 8.85
C GLU A 23 19.00 -14.48 8.76
N ARG A 24 19.60 -14.98 7.68
CA ARG A 24 21.03 -14.83 7.42
C ARG A 24 21.40 -13.38 7.13
N ARG A 25 20.61 -12.70 6.29
CA ARG A 25 20.80 -11.26 5.99
C ARG A 25 20.61 -10.38 7.23
N LEU A 26 19.67 -10.73 8.11
CA LEU A 26 19.45 -10.01 9.35
C LEU A 26 20.65 -10.12 10.31
N ARG A 27 21.23 -11.33 10.44
CA ARG A 27 22.43 -11.55 11.25
C ARG A 27 23.63 -10.77 10.72
N GLU A 28 23.84 -10.79 9.41
CA GLU A 28 24.91 -10.01 8.79
C GLU A 28 24.71 -8.50 8.95
N ALA A 29 23.46 -8.02 8.91
CA ALA A 29 23.16 -6.61 9.16
C ALA A 29 23.40 -6.22 10.63
N GLU A 30 23.07 -7.11 11.58
CA GLU A 30 23.32 -6.90 13.01
C GLU A 30 24.82 -6.86 13.33
N GLU A 31 25.61 -7.74 12.70
CA GLU A 31 27.06 -7.80 12.89
C GLU A 31 27.75 -6.54 12.36
N ARG A 32 27.36 -6.08 11.16
CA ARG A 32 27.83 -4.79 10.60
C ARG A 32 27.44 -3.59 11.46
N LEU A 33 26.25 -3.63 12.07
CA LEU A 33 25.80 -2.58 12.97
C LEU A 33 26.63 -2.56 14.26
N ARG A 34 26.94 -3.73 14.83
CA ARG A 34 27.79 -3.85 16.03
C ARG A 34 29.20 -3.32 15.77
N GLU A 35 29.79 -3.68 14.64
CA GLU A 35 31.11 -3.16 14.24
C GLU A 35 31.11 -1.65 14.03
N ALA A 36 30.08 -1.11 13.36
CA ALA A 36 29.94 0.32 13.15
C ALA A 36 29.77 1.08 14.49
N ILE A 37 29.03 0.51 15.44
CA ILE A 37 28.86 1.10 16.79
C ILE A 37 30.19 1.08 17.55
N GLU A 38 30.91 -0.04 17.55
CA GLU A 38 32.21 -0.13 18.22
C GLU A 38 33.25 0.82 17.61
N GLU A 39 33.24 0.97 16.28
CA GLU A 39 34.12 1.89 15.56
C GLU A 39 33.75 3.36 15.85
N LEU A 40 32.46 3.70 15.90
CA LEU A 40 32.00 5.03 16.34
C LEU A 40 32.41 5.32 17.78
N GLN A 41 32.27 4.35 18.69
CA GLN A 41 32.70 4.49 20.08
C GLN A 41 34.22 4.61 20.21
N ARG A 42 35.00 3.92 19.36
CA ARG A 42 36.47 4.08 19.29
C ARG A 42 36.84 5.48 18.79
N ARG A 43 36.18 5.99 17.76
CA ARG A 43 36.40 7.35 17.25
C ARG A 43 36.00 8.42 18.26
N GLN A 44 34.87 8.24 18.96
CA GLN A 44 34.45 9.14 20.03
C GLN A 44 35.44 9.12 21.20
N ARG A 45 35.95 7.94 21.60
CA ARG A 45 37.00 7.84 22.62
C ARG A 45 38.28 8.58 22.22
N ARG A 46 38.73 8.45 20.97
CA ARG A 46 39.89 9.20 20.45
C ARG A 46 39.62 10.71 20.37
N ALA A 47 38.41 11.13 19.99
CA ALA A 47 38.02 12.54 19.94
C ALA A 47 37.89 13.17 21.33
N SER A 48 37.43 12.41 22.33
CA SER A 48 37.33 12.87 23.72
C SER A 48 38.68 13.09 24.40
N LEU A 49 39.77 12.52 23.84
CA LEU A 49 41.14 12.69 24.32
C LEU A 49 41.84 13.93 23.73
N GLY A 50 41.21 14.67 22.80
CA GLY A 50 41.86 15.75 22.04
C GLY A 50 41.21 17.15 22.12
N GLY A 51 40.24 17.40 22.99
CA GLY A 51 39.54 18.69 23.08
C GLY A 51 39.85 19.48 24.36
N PRO A 52 40.16 20.80 24.30
CA PRO A 52 40.36 21.64 25.48
C PRO A 52 39.01 22.11 26.06
N TYR A 53 38.36 21.24 26.81
CA TYR A 53 37.24 21.62 27.68
C TYR A 53 37.41 20.92 29.02
N PRO A 54 37.17 21.59 30.16
CA PRO A 54 37.29 20.94 31.46
C PRO A 54 36.24 19.82 31.54
N LEU A 55 36.72 18.61 31.86
CA LEU A 55 35.97 17.36 32.07
C LEU A 55 34.66 17.51 32.86
N VAL A 56 34.53 18.60 33.63
CA VAL A 56 33.39 18.96 34.47
C VAL A 56 32.18 19.43 33.64
N ILE A 57 32.38 20.17 32.54
CA ILE A 57 31.26 20.70 31.73
C ILE A 57 30.58 19.57 30.95
N THR A 58 31.35 18.66 30.35
CA THR A 58 30.79 17.48 29.68
C THR A 58 30.10 16.53 30.68
N ARG A 59 30.64 16.39 31.90
CA ARG A 59 30.00 15.60 32.95
C ARG A 59 28.72 16.24 33.49
N LEU A 60 28.69 17.56 33.68
CA LEU A 60 27.49 18.31 34.06
C LEU A 60 26.42 18.22 32.97
N MET A 61 26.80 18.40 31.71
CA MET A 61 25.86 18.34 30.59
C MET A 61 25.32 16.92 30.40
N ASN A 62 26.15 15.88 30.60
CA ASN A 62 25.70 14.49 30.62
C ASN A 62 24.84 14.17 31.86
N LEU A 63 25.14 14.72 33.04
CA LEU A 63 24.31 14.55 34.24
C LEU A 63 22.94 15.21 34.06
N VAL A 64 22.89 16.41 33.49
CA VAL A 64 21.64 17.12 33.17
C VAL A 64 20.87 16.37 32.09
N TRP A 65 21.54 15.87 31.04
CA TRP A 65 20.89 15.04 30.03
C TRP A 65 20.37 13.72 30.61
N LEU A 66 21.14 13.06 31.48
CA LEU A 66 20.75 11.80 32.14
C LEU A 66 19.64 12.01 33.17
N THR A 67 19.62 13.13 33.90
CA THR A 67 18.52 13.46 34.79
C THR A 67 17.28 13.85 34.01
N LEU A 68 17.39 14.61 32.91
CA LEU A 68 16.26 14.87 32.02
C LEU A 68 15.75 13.60 31.35
N LEU A 69 16.63 12.68 30.95
CA LEU A 69 16.27 11.36 30.41
C LEU A 69 15.66 10.45 31.49
N ALA A 70 16.15 10.51 32.72
CA ALA A 70 15.59 9.77 33.86
C ALA A 70 14.27 10.37 34.35
N ILE A 71 14.08 11.68 34.26
CA ILE A 71 12.81 12.38 34.51
C ILE A 71 11.83 12.04 33.39
N PHE A 72 12.25 12.01 32.13
CA PHE A 72 11.45 11.55 30.99
C PHE A 72 11.07 10.06 31.12
N ALA A 73 12.01 9.22 31.60
CA ALA A 73 11.77 7.81 31.89
C ALA A 73 10.87 7.60 33.13
N ARG A 74 10.92 8.49 34.13
CA ARG A 74 10.02 8.47 35.30
C ARG A 74 8.64 9.07 35.02
N VAL A 75 8.53 9.97 34.06
CA VAL A 75 7.27 10.51 33.52
C VAL A 75 6.65 9.56 32.48
N SER A 76 7.24 8.38 32.24
CA SER A 76 6.56 7.26 31.59
C SER A 76 5.49 6.67 32.53
N PHE A 77 4.41 7.43 32.64
CA PHE A 77 3.06 6.90 32.77
C PHE A 77 2.94 5.71 31.80
N SER A 78 2.47 4.57 32.33
CA SER A 78 2.45 3.23 31.71
C SER A 78 2.65 3.18 30.17
N PRO A 79 3.61 2.37 29.66
CA PRO A 79 4.04 2.41 28.25
C PRO A 79 2.91 2.21 27.24
N THR A 80 1.85 1.50 27.63
CA THR A 80 0.66 1.25 26.82
C THR A 80 -0.22 2.49 26.66
N VAL A 81 -0.43 3.27 27.72
CA VAL A 81 -1.28 4.48 27.68
C VAL A 81 -0.56 5.67 27.04
N SER A 82 0.76 5.78 27.23
CA SER A 82 1.57 6.82 26.58
C SER A 82 1.62 6.66 25.05
N GLY A 83 1.74 5.43 24.56
CA GLY A 83 1.70 5.15 23.11
C GLY A 83 0.33 5.43 22.48
N ILE A 84 -0.76 5.06 23.15
CA ILE A 84 -2.13 5.32 22.68
C ILE A 84 -2.42 6.82 22.69
N LEU A 85 -2.00 7.55 23.71
CA LEU A 85 -2.20 9.00 23.82
C LEU A 85 -1.38 9.75 22.76
N ALA A 86 -0.10 9.43 22.62
CA ALA A 86 0.75 10.02 21.58
C ALA A 86 0.24 9.71 20.17
N GLY A 87 -0.21 8.47 19.92
CA GLY A 87 -0.82 8.07 18.65
C GLY A 87 -2.13 8.81 18.36
N SER A 88 -2.98 8.99 19.38
CA SER A 88 -4.24 9.73 19.25
C SER A 88 -4.01 11.21 18.97
N VAL A 89 -3.07 11.85 19.68
CA VAL A 89 -2.70 13.26 19.48
C VAL A 89 -2.07 13.48 18.10
N ALA A 90 -1.14 12.60 17.70
CA ALA A 90 -0.54 12.67 16.37
C ALA A 90 -1.58 12.42 15.25
N GLY A 91 -2.50 11.47 15.44
CA GLY A 91 -3.60 11.21 14.51
C GLY A 91 -4.56 12.39 14.38
N LEU A 92 -4.92 13.03 15.50
CA LEU A 92 -5.77 14.21 15.53
C LEU A 92 -5.10 15.41 14.84
N SER A 93 -3.79 15.58 15.01
CA SER A 93 -3.00 16.59 14.30
C SER A 93 -3.04 16.43 12.78
N VAL A 94 -3.03 15.20 12.27
CA VAL A 94 -3.17 14.92 10.83
C VAL A 94 -4.56 15.27 10.29
N LEU A 95 -5.62 15.17 11.12
CA LEU A 95 -6.97 15.58 10.73
C LEU A 95 -7.14 17.10 10.67
N ALA A 96 -6.35 17.84 11.46
CA ALA A 96 -6.34 19.30 11.49
C ALA A 96 -5.59 19.93 10.29
N LEU A 97 -4.98 19.13 9.41
CA LEU A 97 -4.42 19.61 8.15
C LEU A 97 -5.54 19.97 7.17
N ASP A 98 -5.57 21.23 6.77
CA ASP A 98 -6.58 21.80 5.85
C ASP A 98 -6.41 21.29 4.40
N ASP A 99 -5.18 20.93 4.03
CA ASP A 99 -4.85 20.37 2.73
C ASP A 99 -5.40 18.95 2.56
N SER A 100 -6.58 18.86 1.95
CA SER A 100 -7.29 17.60 1.69
C SER A 100 -6.45 16.56 0.93
N ASN A 101 -5.56 16.96 0.01
CA ASN A 101 -4.69 16.03 -0.72
C ASN A 101 -3.55 15.48 0.17
N ARG A 102 -2.84 16.34 0.90
CA ARG A 102 -1.77 15.91 1.82
C ARG A 102 -2.31 15.02 2.93
N ARG A 103 -3.48 15.37 3.49
CA ARG A 103 -4.17 14.57 4.50
C ARG A 103 -4.47 13.15 4.03
N ARG A 104 -4.95 12.98 2.79
CA ARG A 104 -5.22 11.64 2.20
C ARG A 104 -3.94 10.83 1.99
N THR A 105 -2.88 11.45 1.47
CA THR A 105 -1.59 10.77 1.29
C THR A 105 -0.99 10.31 2.61
N LEU A 106 -1.00 11.17 3.63
CA LEU A 106 -0.53 10.83 4.96
C LEU A 106 -1.39 9.75 5.61
N ALA A 107 -2.72 9.81 5.47
CA ALA A 107 -3.63 8.80 6.00
C ALA A 107 -3.39 7.42 5.37
N LEU A 108 -3.24 7.34 4.04
CA LEU A 108 -2.92 6.10 3.34
C LEU A 108 -1.56 5.53 3.74
N TYR A 109 -0.55 6.40 3.89
CA TYR A 109 0.79 6.00 4.34
C TYR A 109 0.76 5.45 5.77
N LEU A 110 0.09 6.16 6.69
CA LEU A 110 -0.07 5.72 8.08
C LEU A 110 -0.87 4.42 8.17
N LEU A 111 -1.93 4.28 7.37
CA LEU A 111 -2.71 3.04 7.28
C LEU A 111 -1.83 1.85 6.90
N ALA A 112 -0.96 2.01 5.90
CA ALA A 112 -0.04 0.95 5.50
C ALA A 112 0.94 0.56 6.63
N ARG A 113 1.45 1.55 7.38
CA ARG A 113 2.32 1.30 8.55
C ARG A 113 1.58 0.59 9.68
N VAL A 114 0.36 1.01 9.98
CA VAL A 114 -0.48 0.36 10.99
C VAL A 114 -0.83 -1.05 10.56
N ALA A 115 -1.17 -1.28 9.29
CA ALA A 115 -1.44 -2.61 8.75
C ALA A 115 -0.23 -3.54 8.85
N GLN A 116 0.98 -3.05 8.55
CA GLN A 116 2.23 -3.81 8.74
C GLN A 116 2.45 -4.20 10.20
N CYS A 117 2.29 -3.25 11.13
CA CYS A 117 2.42 -3.50 12.57
C CYS A 117 1.35 -4.47 13.10
N ALA A 118 0.10 -4.31 12.65
CA ALA A 118 -1.01 -5.17 13.02
C ALA A 118 -0.80 -6.60 12.50
N TYR A 119 -0.35 -6.75 11.25
CA TYR A 119 -0.02 -8.06 10.68
C TYR A 119 1.07 -8.77 11.47
N ASN A 120 2.18 -8.09 11.77
CA ASN A 120 3.29 -8.67 12.54
C ASN A 120 2.89 -9.02 13.99
N SER A 121 2.15 -8.13 14.65
CA SER A 121 1.63 -8.32 16.02
C SER A 121 0.65 -9.48 16.11
N ALA A 122 -0.12 -9.70 15.06
CA ALA A 122 -1.16 -10.69 15.08
C ALA A 122 -0.71 -12.06 14.54
N LYS A 123 0.35 -12.07 13.71
CA LYS A 123 1.18 -13.24 13.45
C LYS A 123 1.89 -13.72 14.73
N SER A 124 2.50 -12.83 15.51
CA SER A 124 3.20 -13.21 16.75
C SER A 124 2.29 -13.79 17.83
N LYS A 125 1.00 -13.43 17.82
CA LYS A 125 0.01 -13.97 18.76
C LYS A 125 -0.66 -15.27 18.29
N ASN A 126 -0.37 -15.77 17.07
CA ASN A 126 -1.08 -16.92 16.46
C ASN A 126 -2.61 -16.77 16.46
N ARG A 127 -3.13 -15.53 16.52
CA ARG A 127 -4.57 -15.22 16.63
C ARG A 127 -5.23 -14.89 15.29
N PHE A 128 -4.46 -14.86 14.19
CA PHE A 128 -4.99 -14.65 12.84
C PHE A 128 -5.65 -15.94 12.30
N HIS A 129 -6.71 -16.38 12.96
CA HIS A 129 -7.63 -17.40 12.45
C HIS A 129 -8.83 -16.77 11.70
N LEU A 130 -8.99 -15.46 11.79
CA LEU A 130 -10.13 -14.70 11.22
C LEU A 130 -10.12 -14.63 9.68
N TRP A 131 -9.00 -14.95 9.04
CA TRP A 131 -8.82 -14.78 7.61
C TRP A 131 -8.05 -15.98 7.02
N GLY A 132 -8.61 -17.18 7.20
CA GLY A 132 -8.26 -18.40 6.45
C GLY A 132 -6.76 -18.71 6.36
N SER A 133 -6.21 -19.33 7.41
CA SER A 133 -4.81 -19.77 7.56
C SER A 133 -4.25 -20.69 6.44
N HIS A 134 -5.03 -20.99 5.38
CA HIS A 134 -4.69 -21.97 4.34
C HIS A 134 -4.90 -21.48 2.89
N TRP A 135 -5.13 -20.20 2.65
CA TRP A 135 -5.25 -19.71 1.27
C TRP A 135 -3.89 -19.63 0.59
N ARG A 136 -3.56 -20.66 -0.20
CA ARG A 136 -2.31 -20.77 -0.99
C ARG A 136 -1.98 -19.56 -1.87
N HIS A 137 -2.97 -18.72 -2.20
CA HIS A 137 -2.82 -17.54 -3.07
C HIS A 137 -3.49 -16.28 -2.46
N GLY A 138 -3.46 -16.13 -1.14
CA GLY A 138 -4.11 -15.01 -0.44
C GLY A 138 -3.59 -13.63 -0.87
N ASP A 139 -2.31 -13.52 -1.17
CA ASP A 139 -1.66 -12.34 -1.77
C ASP A 139 -2.27 -11.97 -3.12
N SER A 140 -2.54 -12.96 -3.97
CA SER A 140 -3.13 -12.76 -5.29
C SER A 140 -4.58 -12.31 -5.21
N LEU A 141 -5.33 -12.79 -4.21
CA LEU A 141 -6.70 -12.35 -3.98
C LEU A 141 -6.77 -10.95 -3.36
N LEU A 142 -5.88 -10.62 -2.42
CA LEU A 142 -5.70 -9.25 -1.91
C LEU A 142 -5.36 -8.28 -3.04
N PHE A 143 -4.46 -8.69 -3.93
CA PHE A 143 -4.10 -7.93 -5.12
C PHE A 143 -5.28 -7.75 -6.07
N ALA A 144 -5.98 -8.83 -6.42
CA ALA A 144 -7.16 -8.78 -7.29
C ALA A 144 -8.27 -7.88 -6.72
N PHE A 145 -8.52 -7.97 -5.40
CA PHE A 145 -9.50 -7.13 -4.72
C PHE A 145 -9.10 -5.65 -4.72
N ALA A 146 -7.83 -5.35 -4.43
CA ALA A 146 -7.31 -3.98 -4.49
C ALA A 146 -7.39 -3.40 -5.92
N CYS A 147 -7.02 -4.18 -6.93
CA CYS A 147 -7.14 -3.78 -8.34
C CYS A 147 -8.60 -3.55 -8.75
N ALA A 148 -9.52 -4.42 -8.31
CA ALA A 148 -10.95 -4.26 -8.55
C ALA A 148 -11.49 -2.97 -7.92
N GLN A 149 -11.07 -2.66 -6.70
CA GLN A 149 -11.47 -1.42 -6.00
C GLN A 149 -11.00 -0.16 -6.74
N VAL A 150 -9.74 -0.15 -7.20
CA VAL A 150 -9.20 0.98 -7.96
C VAL A 150 -9.95 1.16 -9.28
N MET A 151 -10.21 0.06 -10.01
CA MET A 151 -10.95 0.10 -11.27
C MET A 151 -12.40 0.56 -11.06
N TYR A 152 -13.07 0.05 -10.02
CA TYR A 152 -14.41 0.48 -9.66
C TYR A 152 -14.48 1.97 -9.34
N ALA A 153 -13.51 2.49 -8.57
CA ALA A 153 -13.43 3.90 -8.24
C ALA A 153 -13.20 4.75 -9.50
N PHE A 154 -12.34 4.31 -10.42
CA PHE A 154 -12.13 4.99 -11.71
C PHE A 154 -13.40 5.05 -12.56
N LEU A 155 -14.12 3.93 -12.69
CA LEU A 155 -15.33 3.84 -13.51
C LEU A 155 -16.52 4.58 -12.88
N MET A 156 -16.86 4.29 -11.63
CA MET A 156 -18.09 4.78 -11.00
C MET A 156 -17.94 6.12 -10.30
N ARG A 157 -16.76 6.46 -9.76
CA ARG A 157 -16.52 7.70 -8.98
C ARG A 157 -15.15 8.31 -9.28
N PRO A 158 -14.92 8.83 -10.50
CA PRO A 158 -13.62 9.32 -10.91
C PRO A 158 -13.14 10.47 -10.02
N GLU A 159 -14.05 11.30 -9.49
CA GLU A 159 -13.72 12.43 -8.62
C GLU A 159 -12.98 12.03 -7.34
N SER A 160 -13.06 10.75 -6.95
CA SER A 160 -12.32 10.23 -5.80
C SER A 160 -10.84 10.00 -6.06
N LEU A 161 -10.43 9.84 -7.33
CA LEU A 161 -9.02 9.64 -7.68
C LEU A 161 -8.30 10.96 -7.98
N PRO A 162 -6.98 11.05 -7.76
CA PRO A 162 -6.19 12.19 -8.22
C PRO A 162 -6.26 12.34 -9.74
N LYS A 163 -6.41 13.58 -10.24
CA LYS A 163 -6.52 13.87 -11.69
C LYS A 163 -5.38 13.25 -12.50
N ALA A 164 -4.15 13.37 -12.01
CA ALA A 164 -2.97 12.81 -12.67
C ALA A 164 -3.07 11.28 -12.87
N TYR A 165 -3.64 10.56 -11.90
CA TYR A 165 -3.77 9.10 -11.97
C TYR A 165 -4.89 8.68 -12.95
N ARG A 166 -5.99 9.43 -13.00
CA ARG A 166 -7.03 9.22 -14.02
C ARG A 166 -6.50 9.45 -15.43
N ASP A 167 -5.77 10.55 -15.61
CA ASP A 167 -5.18 10.92 -16.91
C ASP A 167 -4.16 9.85 -17.34
N PHE A 168 -3.42 9.25 -16.41
CA PHE A 168 -2.55 8.11 -16.67
C PHE A 168 -3.33 6.89 -17.16
N ILE A 169 -4.34 6.42 -16.41
CA ILE A 169 -5.17 5.26 -16.79
C ILE A 169 -5.82 5.48 -18.16
N GLN A 170 -6.34 6.68 -18.41
CA GLN A 170 -6.98 7.02 -19.68
C GLN A 170 -6.00 7.04 -20.86
N LYS A 171 -4.75 7.45 -20.65
CA LYS A 171 -3.70 7.44 -21.68
C LYS A 171 -3.19 6.04 -21.98
N THR A 172 -3.09 5.19 -20.96
CA THR A 172 -2.62 3.81 -21.11
C THR A 172 -3.72 2.85 -21.56
N GLY A 173 -4.99 3.20 -21.33
CA GLY A 173 -6.14 2.37 -21.63
C GLY A 173 -6.52 2.37 -23.12
N PRO A 174 -7.02 1.25 -23.67
CA PRO A 174 -7.43 1.16 -25.07
C PRO A 174 -8.80 1.80 -25.34
N VAL A 175 -9.56 2.17 -24.30
CA VAL A 175 -10.94 2.64 -24.40
C VAL A 175 -11.01 4.16 -24.20
N ALA A 176 -11.81 4.83 -25.04
CA ALA A 176 -11.94 6.28 -25.04
C ALA A 176 -12.82 6.82 -23.88
N LEU A 177 -12.55 8.06 -23.48
CA LEU A 177 -13.28 8.77 -22.42
C LEU A 177 -14.82 8.83 -22.61
N PRO A 178 -15.40 9.10 -23.81
CA PRO A 178 -16.85 9.11 -23.97
C PRO A 178 -17.50 7.74 -23.72
N VAL A 179 -16.78 6.65 -24.02
CA VAL A 179 -17.26 5.28 -23.75
C VAL A 179 -17.32 5.03 -22.24
N TYR A 180 -16.31 5.45 -21.47
CA TYR A 180 -16.36 5.32 -20.00
C TYR A 180 -17.48 6.15 -19.36
N LYS A 181 -17.81 7.32 -19.91
CA LYS A 181 -18.96 8.11 -19.48
C LYS A 181 -20.27 7.38 -19.76
N ALA A 182 -20.45 6.88 -20.98
CA ALA A 182 -21.63 6.09 -21.34
C ALA A 182 -21.82 4.86 -20.43
N VAL A 183 -20.75 4.12 -20.14
CA VAL A 183 -20.78 2.96 -19.21
C VAL A 183 -21.23 3.37 -17.82
N ARG A 184 -20.69 4.47 -17.30
CA ARG A 184 -21.12 4.98 -15.99
C ARG A 184 -22.60 5.37 -15.98
N ASP A 185 -23.04 6.09 -17.00
CA ASP A 185 -24.40 6.63 -17.06
C ASP A 185 -25.43 5.50 -17.22
N SER A 186 -25.13 4.49 -18.05
CA SER A 186 -25.91 3.25 -18.15
C SER A 186 -25.97 2.50 -16.80
N CYS A 187 -24.84 2.32 -16.10
CA CYS A 187 -24.84 1.67 -14.78
C CYS A 187 -25.58 2.47 -13.69
N ARG A 188 -25.76 3.78 -13.87
CA ARG A 188 -26.55 4.64 -12.97
C ARG A 188 -27.99 4.83 -13.41
N ALA A 189 -28.43 4.16 -14.48
CA ALA A 189 -29.72 4.35 -15.13
C ALA A 189 -30.00 5.82 -15.55
N GLY A 190 -28.93 6.57 -15.86
CA GLY A 190 -29.02 7.93 -16.40
C GLY A 190 -29.07 7.93 -17.94
N PRO A 191 -29.51 9.05 -18.56
CA PRO A 191 -29.49 9.20 -20.00
C PRO A 191 -28.05 9.17 -20.52
N VAL A 192 -27.79 8.35 -21.54
CA VAL A 192 -26.47 8.25 -22.17
C VAL A 192 -26.31 9.40 -23.16
N ASP A 193 -25.20 10.15 -23.07
CA ASP A 193 -24.87 11.21 -24.03
C ASP A 193 -24.52 10.63 -25.41
N VAL A 194 -25.57 10.40 -26.21
CA VAL A 194 -25.49 9.85 -27.56
C VAL A 194 -24.77 10.77 -28.54
N ALA A 195 -24.69 12.07 -28.26
CA ALA A 195 -24.05 13.06 -29.15
C ALA A 195 -22.53 12.92 -29.14
N SER A 196 -21.90 12.83 -27.96
CA SER A 196 -20.45 12.62 -27.86
C SER A 196 -20.02 11.22 -28.29
N LEU A 197 -20.87 10.20 -28.03
CA LEU A 197 -20.59 8.82 -28.41
C LEU A 197 -20.71 8.60 -29.93
N SER A 198 -21.73 9.17 -30.57
CA SER A 198 -21.89 9.12 -32.04
C SER A 198 -20.81 9.93 -32.76
N ALA A 199 -20.38 11.09 -32.24
CA ALA A 199 -19.24 11.84 -32.79
C ALA A 199 -17.92 11.03 -32.73
N TYR A 200 -17.67 10.33 -31.62
CA TYR A 200 -16.53 9.43 -31.49
C TYR A 200 -16.59 8.27 -32.49
N LEU A 201 -17.73 7.60 -32.62
CA LEU A 201 -17.92 6.51 -33.60
C LEU A 201 -17.86 7.01 -35.05
N SER A 202 -18.29 8.25 -35.31
CA SER A 202 -18.15 8.93 -36.62
C SER A 202 -16.68 9.09 -37.00
N SER A 203 -15.86 9.60 -36.06
CA SER A 203 -14.41 9.78 -36.28
C SER A 203 -13.66 8.47 -36.54
N ARG A 204 -14.25 7.34 -36.14
CA ARG A 204 -13.75 5.98 -36.38
C ARG A 204 -14.40 5.30 -37.59
N GLY A 205 -15.33 5.97 -38.29
CA GLY A 205 -15.95 5.50 -39.52
C GLY A 205 -17.03 4.42 -39.36
N LYS A 206 -17.66 4.26 -38.19
CA LYS A 206 -18.56 3.11 -37.89
C LYS A 206 -19.99 3.48 -37.44
N LEU A 207 -20.56 4.57 -37.96
CA LEU A 207 -21.88 5.07 -37.52
C LEU A 207 -23.06 4.12 -37.82
N SER A 208 -22.95 3.26 -38.84
CA SER A 208 -24.08 2.54 -39.43
C SER A 208 -24.41 1.18 -38.78
N SER A 209 -23.58 0.67 -37.87
CA SER A 209 -23.74 -0.68 -37.30
C SER A 209 -24.34 -0.71 -35.88
N VAL A 210 -24.52 0.43 -35.21
CA VAL A 210 -24.95 0.47 -33.81
C VAL A 210 -26.12 1.43 -33.64
N LYS A 211 -27.31 0.91 -33.32
CA LYS A 211 -28.42 1.72 -32.81
C LYS A 211 -28.02 2.25 -31.42
N LEU A 212 -27.71 3.54 -31.34
CA LEU A 212 -27.56 4.21 -30.04
C LEU A 212 -28.96 4.53 -29.51
N GLU A 213 -29.38 3.81 -28.47
CA GLU A 213 -30.55 4.17 -27.68
C GLU A 213 -30.14 5.02 -26.48
N GLU A 214 -31.01 5.92 -26.04
CA GLU A 214 -30.76 6.86 -24.93
C GLU A 214 -30.76 6.16 -23.55
N PHE A 215 -31.33 4.95 -23.46
CA PHE A 215 -31.39 4.12 -22.25
C PHE A 215 -31.08 2.63 -22.53
N PRO A 216 -29.83 2.26 -22.85
CA PRO A 216 -29.48 0.87 -23.04
C PRO A 216 -29.30 0.16 -21.68
N SER A 217 -29.92 -1.01 -21.53
CA SER A 217 -29.73 -1.89 -20.35
C SER A 217 -28.33 -2.48 -20.26
N ILE A 218 -27.62 -2.56 -21.40
CA ILE A 218 -26.22 -3.00 -21.50
C ILE A 218 -25.55 -2.34 -22.70
N ILE A 219 -24.30 -1.90 -22.54
CA ILE A 219 -23.54 -1.31 -23.64
C ILE A 219 -22.92 -2.43 -24.48
N PRO A 220 -23.16 -2.46 -25.81
CA PRO A 220 -22.64 -3.52 -26.65
C PRO A 220 -21.12 -3.44 -26.77
N CYS A 221 -20.46 -4.60 -26.81
CA CYS A 221 -19.00 -4.71 -26.97
C CYS A 221 -18.47 -3.98 -28.21
N SER A 222 -19.29 -3.85 -29.25
CA SER A 222 -19.03 -3.08 -30.47
C SER A 222 -18.69 -1.60 -30.24
N VAL A 223 -19.21 -1.01 -29.16
CA VAL A 223 -18.94 0.39 -28.77
C VAL A 223 -17.64 0.51 -27.98
N ILE A 224 -17.30 -0.52 -27.21
CA ILE A 224 -16.10 -0.58 -26.36
C ILE A 224 -14.87 -0.99 -27.18
N HIS A 225 -15.08 -1.85 -28.17
CA HIS A 225 -14.07 -2.42 -29.05
C HIS A 225 -14.43 -2.15 -30.52
N PRO A 226 -14.38 -0.88 -30.96
CA PRO A 226 -14.78 -0.52 -32.32
C PRO A 226 -13.88 -1.20 -33.37
N ASP A 227 -12.64 -1.56 -33.03
CA ASP A 227 -11.68 -2.13 -33.98
C ASP A 227 -11.78 -3.67 -34.14
N THR A 228 -12.53 -4.36 -33.27
CA THR A 228 -12.54 -5.84 -33.19
C THR A 228 -13.82 -6.49 -33.74
N ILE A 229 -14.73 -5.71 -34.33
CA ILE A 229 -15.91 -6.25 -35.02
C ILE A 229 -15.44 -6.86 -36.34
N HIS A 230 -15.18 -8.16 -36.33
CA HIS A 230 -15.03 -8.97 -37.52
C HIS A 230 -16.37 -9.05 -38.26
N VAL A 231 -16.30 -8.79 -39.57
CA VAL A 231 -17.31 -9.14 -40.58
C VAL A 231 -17.56 -10.64 -40.57
#